data_AF-A0AA36GBC7-F1
#
_entry.id   AF-A0AA36GBC7-F1
#
_cell.length_a   1.000
_cell.length_b   1.000
_cell.length_c   1.000
_cell.angle_alpha   90.00
_cell.angle_beta   90.00
_cell.angle_gamma   90.00
#
_symmetry.space_group_name_H-M   'P 1'
#
loop_
_entity.id
_entity.type
_entity.pdbx_description
1 polymer ?
#
loop_
_entity_poly.entity_id
_entity_poly.type
_entity_poly.pdbx_seq_one_letter_code
_entity_poly.pdbx_strand_id
1 'polypeptide(L)'
;MEEGPASPDAEGPASPTEQCPASPSANRVETIEDVDMRPSSQIEVAAPRFSWPTANITRADPQEIIEQEKKTGYLARGLADNMALRDRFMEMVKGDVQALYRNRAVYANTSVKELTETPISVFQKIPMMRSSVIDYFGRLVHESAHSSFSRMEKAAYKSNNSLRNAIEEIFVTLQPSLLTINSCELYIEMLQSLCRVASELIGMNKDRPCFSHNKNPEDQYHTLRRAESVATFLKFVDFVIVQLANMDKAEEIIVSILRLEGPSIKLEWLWTHIVHNFTGTIVANIFSAGLHRFKNFFLKTYSANYLKGMRQRDFQVWHHAYVNLFNFISHKHKFRLREVVRIAYQDGLQSKLGENGFYEDFSLPFIFKLASSSPTVLHFILDSLKDLVTPVNVLKATQQLNTIPTTYILPEQR
;
A
#
# COMPACT_ATOMS: atom_id res chain seq x y z
N MET A 1 40.69 -18.49 62.27
CA MET A 1 41.97 -17.78 62.11
C MET A 1 41.93 -17.22 60.70
N GLU A 2 41.77 -15.93 60.42
CA GLU A 2 41.78 -14.66 61.16
C GLU A 2 40.68 -13.77 60.50
N GLU A 3 39.71 -13.23 61.22
CA GLU A 3 39.70 -11.91 61.91
C GLU A 3 39.82 -10.68 60.97
N GLY A 4 38.83 -9.77 61.06
CA GLY A 4 38.73 -8.48 60.35
C GLY A 4 39.67 -7.39 60.92
N PRO A 5 39.34 -6.07 60.94
CA PRO A 5 38.00 -5.50 61.09
C PRO A 5 37.69 -4.12 60.43
N ALA A 6 36.44 -3.68 60.62
CA ALA A 6 35.94 -2.34 61.01
C ALA A 6 35.88 -1.14 60.03
N SER A 7 34.63 -0.66 59.84
CA SER A 7 34.17 0.72 59.53
C SER A 7 34.51 1.73 60.66
N PRO A 8 34.23 3.07 60.56
CA PRO A 8 32.87 3.60 60.79
C PRO A 8 32.48 4.99 60.14
N ASP A 9 31.16 5.19 60.07
CA ASP A 9 30.29 6.36 60.40
C ASP A 9 30.61 7.84 60.05
N ALA A 10 29.56 8.54 59.57
CA ALA A 10 29.02 9.83 60.06
C ALA A 10 27.83 10.28 59.16
N GLU A 11 26.56 10.20 59.59
CA GLU A 11 25.75 11.22 60.31
C GLU A 11 25.21 12.40 59.44
N GLY A 12 23.88 12.65 59.53
CA GLY A 12 23.13 13.76 58.90
C GLY A 12 23.35 15.12 59.60
N PRO A 13 22.37 16.07 59.69
CA PRO A 13 20.95 16.08 59.27
C PRO A 13 20.44 17.45 58.68
N ALA A 14 19.10 17.56 58.57
CA ALA A 14 18.25 18.75 58.78
C ALA A 14 17.70 19.58 57.58
N SER A 15 16.35 19.62 57.53
CA SER A 15 15.51 20.70 56.96
C SER A 15 15.51 21.94 57.87
N PRO A 16 14.99 23.10 57.39
CA PRO A 16 13.72 23.55 57.94
C PRO A 16 12.74 24.27 56.98
N THR A 17 11.52 24.30 57.50
CA THR A 17 10.22 24.94 57.21
C THR A 17 10.25 26.47 57.01
N GLU A 18 9.31 27.03 56.21
CA GLU A 18 8.54 28.29 56.43
C GLU A 18 7.58 28.52 55.22
N GLN A 19 6.27 28.26 55.34
CA GLN A 19 5.13 29.16 55.70
C GLN A 19 4.69 30.21 54.65
N CYS A 20 3.43 30.05 54.18
CA CYS A 20 2.60 31.02 53.42
C CYS A 20 2.05 32.15 54.33
N PRO A 21 1.45 33.25 53.80
CA PRO A 21 0.02 33.28 53.37
C PRO A 21 -0.20 34.22 52.13
N ALA A 22 -1.35 34.47 51.48
CA ALA A 22 -2.77 34.40 51.80
C ALA A 22 -3.64 34.37 50.50
N SER A 23 -4.88 33.89 50.60
CA SER A 23 -5.97 34.03 49.59
C SER A 23 -6.74 35.36 49.76
N PRO A 24 -7.61 35.76 48.82
CA PRO A 24 -9.06 35.42 48.92
C PRO A 24 -9.71 35.09 47.55
N SER A 25 -10.41 33.97 47.36
CA SER A 25 -11.87 33.75 47.54
C SER A 25 -12.82 34.73 46.82
N ALA A 26 -13.56 34.24 45.82
CA ALA A 26 -15.00 34.52 45.64
C ALA A 26 -15.64 33.58 44.60
N ASN A 27 -16.67 32.88 45.05
CA ASN A 27 -17.64 32.10 44.28
C ASN A 27 -18.40 32.96 43.26
N ARG A 28 -18.80 32.39 42.12
CA ARG A 28 -20.17 32.59 41.62
C ARG A 28 -20.59 31.45 40.68
N VAL A 29 -21.49 30.63 41.20
CA VAL A 29 -22.47 29.83 40.45
C VAL A 29 -23.47 30.82 39.88
N GLU A 30 -23.86 30.67 38.61
CA GLU A 30 -25.15 31.22 38.18
C GLU A 30 -25.85 30.33 37.14
N THR A 31 -27.07 30.05 37.55
CA THR A 31 -28.17 29.22 37.05
C THR A 31 -28.77 29.71 35.74
N ILE A 32 -29.40 28.75 35.07
CA ILE A 32 -30.39 28.88 33.99
C ILE A 32 -31.70 29.42 34.59
N GLU A 33 -32.27 30.46 33.98
CA GLU A 33 -33.67 30.93 33.97
C GLU A 33 -33.65 32.20 33.07
N ASP A 34 -34.60 32.55 32.22
CA ASP A 34 -35.86 31.98 31.81
C ASP A 34 -36.24 32.66 30.48
N VAL A 35 -37.13 32.03 29.73
CA VAL A 35 -37.64 32.47 28.44
C VAL A 35 -38.50 33.73 28.62
N ASP A 36 -38.20 34.81 27.88
CA ASP A 36 -39.15 35.92 27.70
C ASP A 36 -39.52 36.08 26.22
N MET A 37 -40.78 35.75 25.93
CA MET A 37 -41.43 35.93 24.63
C MET A 37 -42.11 37.30 24.59
N ARG A 38 -41.71 38.17 23.64
CA ARG A 38 -42.55 39.27 23.11
C ARG A 38 -41.93 39.92 21.85
N PRO A 39 -42.70 40.68 21.05
CA PRO A 39 -43.16 40.22 19.75
C PRO A 39 -42.48 40.94 18.57
N SER A 40 -42.60 40.30 17.41
CA SER A 40 -42.13 40.75 16.10
C SER A 40 -42.60 42.17 15.75
N SER A 41 -41.66 43.11 15.67
CA SER A 41 -41.80 44.36 14.93
C SER A 41 -40.71 44.45 13.86
N GLN A 42 -41.18 44.33 12.62
CA GLN A 42 -40.66 44.93 11.38
C GLN A 42 -39.21 45.43 11.41
N ILE A 43 -38.28 44.61 10.92
CA ILE A 43 -37.02 45.07 10.35
C ILE A 43 -37.20 45.02 8.83
N GLU A 44 -37.34 46.20 8.22
CA GLU A 44 -37.21 46.39 6.77
C GLU A 44 -35.80 45.96 6.35
N VAL A 45 -35.73 44.81 5.66
CA VAL A 45 -34.49 44.36 5.01
C VAL A 45 -34.31 45.21 3.77
N ALA A 46 -33.44 46.22 3.86
CA ALA A 46 -32.91 46.91 2.69
C ALA A 46 -32.18 45.89 1.80
N ALA A 47 -32.73 45.64 0.61
CA ALA A 47 -32.11 44.77 -0.37
C ALA A 47 -30.70 45.26 -0.73
N PRO A 48 -29.69 44.37 -0.81
CA PRO A 48 -28.34 44.76 -1.22
C PRO A 48 -28.39 45.30 -2.65
N ARG A 49 -28.04 46.58 -2.82
CA ARG A 49 -27.84 47.20 -4.14
C ARG A 49 -26.66 46.53 -4.81
N PHE A 50 -26.96 45.65 -5.76
CA PHE A 50 -25.99 45.07 -6.69
C PHE A 50 -25.56 46.17 -7.68
N SER A 51 -24.46 46.85 -7.40
CA SER A 51 -23.81 47.73 -8.37
C SER A 51 -22.88 46.88 -9.24
N TRP A 52 -23.16 46.79 -10.54
CA TRP A 52 -22.17 46.32 -11.49
C TRP A 52 -20.90 47.18 -11.35
N PRO A 53 -19.69 46.60 -11.22
CA PRO A 53 -18.50 47.35 -11.52
C PRO A 53 -18.62 47.69 -13.01
N THR A 54 -18.80 48.97 -13.32
CA THR A 54 -18.59 49.48 -14.67
C THR A 54 -17.13 49.19 -14.98
N ALA A 55 -16.87 48.04 -15.60
CA ALA A 55 -15.57 47.74 -16.14
C ALA A 55 -15.27 48.87 -17.13
N ASN A 56 -14.30 49.73 -16.78
CA ASN A 56 -13.59 50.47 -17.79
C ASN A 56 -12.99 49.40 -18.70
N ILE A 57 -13.66 49.13 -19.82
CA ILE A 57 -13.14 48.30 -20.90
C ILE A 57 -12.00 49.13 -21.49
N THR A 58 -10.82 49.05 -20.88
CA THR A 58 -9.58 49.22 -21.63
C THR A 58 -9.70 48.23 -22.78
N ARG A 59 -9.80 48.74 -24.02
CA ARG A 59 -9.75 47.89 -25.22
C ARG A 59 -8.51 47.02 -25.06
N ALA A 60 -8.71 45.72 -24.85
CA ALA A 60 -7.63 44.75 -24.87
C ALA A 60 -6.86 44.97 -26.18
N ASP A 61 -5.53 44.99 -26.10
CA ASP A 61 -4.69 45.21 -27.26
C ASP A 61 -5.07 44.16 -28.32
N PRO A 62 -5.38 44.55 -29.57
CA PRO A 62 -5.67 43.61 -30.64
C PRO A 62 -4.61 42.49 -30.78
N GLN A 63 -3.35 42.77 -30.41
CA GLN A 63 -2.30 41.74 -30.38
C GLN A 63 -2.51 40.71 -29.27
N GLU A 64 -2.98 41.12 -28.09
CA GLU A 64 -3.26 40.25 -26.95
C GLU A 64 -4.46 39.33 -27.24
N ILE A 65 -5.49 39.84 -27.93
CA ILE A 65 -6.64 39.04 -28.40
C ILE A 65 -6.18 37.99 -29.43
N ILE A 66 -5.38 38.38 -30.43
CA ILE A 66 -4.86 37.47 -31.46
C ILE A 66 -3.96 36.40 -30.84
N GLU A 67 -3.13 36.74 -29.85
CA GLU A 67 -2.26 35.79 -29.17
C GLU A 67 -3.06 34.82 -28.30
N GLN A 68 -4.11 35.31 -27.63
CA GLN A 68 -5.02 34.48 -26.86
C GLN A 68 -5.85 33.54 -27.75
N GLU A 69 -6.33 34.00 -28.91
CA GLU A 69 -7.00 33.19 -29.93
C GLU A 69 -6.09 32.15 -30.58
N LYS A 70 -4.82 32.50 -30.83
CA LYS A 70 -3.81 31.53 -31.26
C LYS A 70 -3.59 30.47 -30.19
N LYS A 71 -3.42 30.87 -28.93
CA LYS A 71 -3.20 29.95 -27.80
C LYS A 71 -4.40 29.02 -27.58
N THR A 72 -5.62 29.52 -27.64
CA THR A 72 -6.84 28.68 -27.57
C THR A 72 -6.96 27.77 -28.81
N GLY A 73 -6.61 28.26 -30.00
CA GLY A 73 -6.58 27.45 -31.22
C GLY A 73 -5.52 26.34 -31.22
N TYR A 74 -4.36 26.55 -30.58
CA TYR A 74 -3.34 25.51 -30.37
C TYR A 74 -3.79 24.49 -29.32
N LEU A 75 -4.41 24.94 -28.23
CA LEU A 75 -4.98 24.06 -27.21
C LEU A 75 -6.12 23.20 -27.78
N ALA A 76 -7.00 23.78 -28.59
CA ALA A 76 -8.11 23.06 -29.24
C ALA A 76 -7.60 22.01 -30.24
N ARG A 77 -6.60 22.33 -31.04
CA ARG A 77 -5.95 21.35 -31.95
C ARG A 77 -5.24 20.24 -31.17
N GLY A 78 -4.46 20.58 -30.15
CA GLY A 78 -3.82 19.58 -29.30
C GLY A 78 -4.81 18.65 -28.59
N LEU A 79 -5.98 19.18 -28.19
CA LEU A 79 -7.05 18.37 -27.61
C LEU A 79 -7.68 17.43 -28.65
N ALA A 80 -7.95 17.91 -29.87
CA ALA A 80 -8.48 17.10 -30.96
C ALA A 80 -7.52 15.98 -31.37
N ASP A 81 -6.21 16.27 -31.47
CA ASP A 81 -5.18 15.28 -31.78
C ASP A 81 -5.08 14.21 -30.69
N ASN A 82 -5.19 14.61 -29.41
CA ASN A 82 -5.22 13.68 -28.28
C ASN A 82 -6.49 12.81 -28.27
N MET A 83 -7.64 13.36 -28.64
CA MET A 83 -8.88 12.59 -28.78
C MET A 83 -8.77 11.55 -29.90
N ALA A 84 -8.29 11.93 -31.08
CA ALA A 84 -8.08 11.00 -32.19
C ALA A 84 -7.07 9.88 -31.82
N LEU A 85 -6.00 10.24 -31.10
CA LEU A 85 -5.01 9.27 -30.61
C LEU A 85 -5.62 8.30 -29.59
N ARG A 86 -6.46 8.79 -28.67
CA ARG A 86 -7.20 7.97 -27.71
C ARG A 86 -8.13 7.00 -28.44
N ASP A 87 -8.90 7.47 -29.40
CA ASP A 87 -9.87 6.64 -30.12
C ASP A 87 -9.18 5.53 -30.90
N ARG A 88 -8.08 5.86 -31.61
CA ARG A 88 -7.22 4.87 -32.28
C ARG A 88 -6.68 3.83 -31.31
N PHE A 89 -6.30 4.22 -30.10
CA PHE A 89 -5.86 3.27 -29.07
C PHE A 89 -7.00 2.37 -28.60
N MET A 90 -8.19 2.93 -28.37
CA MET A 90 -9.35 2.13 -27.94
C MET A 90 -9.80 1.13 -29.01
N GLU A 91 -9.69 1.47 -30.29
CA GLU A 91 -9.95 0.54 -31.41
C GLU A 91 -8.92 -0.60 -31.49
N MET A 92 -7.68 -0.33 -31.07
CA MET A 92 -6.60 -1.32 -31.02
C MET A 92 -6.81 -2.31 -29.86
N VAL A 93 -7.32 -1.86 -28.71
CA VAL A 93 -7.60 -2.71 -27.56
C VAL A 93 -8.79 -3.62 -27.86
N LYS A 94 -8.50 -4.86 -28.24
CA LYS A 94 -9.48 -5.88 -28.63
C LYS A 94 -9.54 -7.04 -27.63
N GLY A 95 -10.74 -7.64 -27.54
CA GLY A 95 -11.03 -8.83 -26.72
C GLY A 95 -10.97 -8.57 -25.21
N ASP A 96 -11.38 -9.56 -24.41
CA ASP A 96 -11.09 -9.64 -22.98
C ASP A 96 -10.01 -10.71 -22.73
N VAL A 97 -9.49 -10.80 -21.50
CA VAL A 97 -8.47 -11.80 -21.16
C VAL A 97 -9.00 -13.22 -21.42
N GLN A 98 -10.28 -13.47 -21.17
CA GLN A 98 -10.92 -14.76 -21.45
C GLN A 98 -10.88 -15.13 -22.94
N ALA A 99 -11.11 -14.18 -23.84
CA ALA A 99 -11.08 -14.39 -25.28
C ALA A 99 -9.69 -14.84 -25.76
N LEU A 100 -8.62 -14.31 -25.18
CA LEU A 100 -7.23 -14.69 -25.51
C LEU A 100 -6.96 -16.18 -25.27
N TYR A 101 -7.58 -16.74 -24.23
CA TYR A 101 -7.38 -18.14 -23.82
C TYR A 101 -8.33 -19.14 -24.51
N ARG A 102 -9.31 -18.66 -25.29
CA ARG A 102 -10.21 -19.50 -26.11
C ARG A 102 -9.61 -19.85 -27.49
N ASN A 103 -8.28 -19.90 -27.61
CA ASN A 103 -7.53 -20.14 -28.85
C ASN A 103 -7.83 -19.15 -29.98
N ARG A 104 -8.26 -17.93 -29.67
CA ARG A 104 -8.38 -16.84 -30.64
C ARG A 104 -7.20 -15.91 -30.45
N ALA A 105 -6.20 -16.06 -31.30
CA ALA A 105 -5.08 -15.14 -31.32
C ALA A 105 -5.58 -13.77 -31.77
N VAL A 106 -5.48 -12.75 -30.91
CA VAL A 106 -6.02 -11.41 -31.17
C VAL A 106 -4.95 -10.52 -31.78
N TYR A 107 -3.73 -10.59 -31.24
CA TYR A 107 -2.61 -9.72 -31.61
C TYR A 107 -1.50 -10.47 -32.37
N ALA A 108 -1.60 -11.79 -32.49
CA ALA A 108 -0.53 -12.62 -33.04
C ALA A 108 -0.04 -12.27 -34.45
N ASN A 109 -0.94 -11.79 -35.31
CA ASN A 109 -0.61 -11.45 -36.70
C ASN A 109 -0.33 -9.95 -36.88
N THR A 110 -0.24 -9.20 -35.78
CA THR A 110 0.03 -7.76 -35.80
C THR A 110 1.53 -7.50 -35.72
N SER A 111 2.02 -6.50 -36.46
CA SER A 111 3.44 -6.15 -36.45
C SER A 111 3.84 -5.49 -35.13
N VAL A 112 5.13 -5.54 -34.77
CA VAL A 112 5.66 -4.89 -33.56
C VAL A 112 5.30 -3.41 -33.54
N LYS A 113 5.55 -2.72 -34.65
CA LYS A 113 5.26 -1.29 -34.83
C LYS A 113 3.80 -0.93 -34.55
N GLU A 114 2.86 -1.72 -35.09
CA GLU A 114 1.43 -1.51 -34.87
C GLU A 114 1.03 -1.73 -33.41
N LEU A 115 1.71 -2.64 -32.71
CA LEU A 115 1.47 -2.93 -31.30
C LEU A 115 2.10 -1.91 -30.34
N THR A 116 3.10 -1.13 -30.78
CA THR A 116 3.93 -0.28 -29.90
C THR A 116 3.69 1.22 -30.11
N GLU A 117 3.59 1.72 -31.34
CA GLU A 117 3.59 3.17 -31.62
C GLU A 117 2.45 3.95 -30.94
N THR A 118 1.24 3.44 -31.11
CA THR A 118 0.02 4.07 -30.55
C THR A 118 0.02 4.06 -29.01
N PRO A 119 0.20 2.91 -28.33
CA PRO A 119 0.19 2.88 -26.86
C PRO A 119 1.31 3.72 -26.23
N ILE A 120 2.51 3.73 -26.82
CA ILE A 120 3.62 4.58 -26.34
C ILE A 120 3.24 6.05 -26.46
N SER A 121 2.70 6.45 -27.61
CA SER A 121 2.26 7.84 -27.85
C SER A 121 1.16 8.27 -26.87
N VAL A 122 0.18 7.40 -26.62
CA VAL A 122 -0.91 7.64 -25.66
C VAL A 122 -0.35 7.81 -24.25
N PHE A 123 0.54 6.92 -23.81
CA PHE A 123 1.13 6.98 -22.47
C PHE A 123 1.86 8.31 -22.21
N GLN A 124 2.61 8.77 -23.22
CA GLN A 124 3.40 10.00 -23.15
C GLN A 124 2.53 11.26 -23.21
N LYS A 125 1.51 11.29 -24.08
CA LYS A 125 0.73 12.50 -24.37
C LYS A 125 -0.55 12.64 -23.52
N ILE A 126 -1.09 11.54 -23.01
CA ILE A 126 -2.42 11.50 -22.38
C ILE A 126 -2.33 10.85 -20.99
N PRO A 127 -1.99 11.62 -19.92
CA PRO A 127 -1.75 11.07 -18.58
C PRO A 127 -2.90 10.20 -18.02
N MET A 128 -4.14 10.61 -18.27
CA MET A 128 -5.34 9.89 -17.82
C MET A 128 -5.52 8.49 -18.47
N MET A 129 -4.79 8.18 -19.54
CA MET A 129 -4.85 6.90 -20.24
C MET A 129 -3.70 5.96 -19.87
N ARG A 130 -2.77 6.38 -19.00
CA ARG A 130 -1.59 5.57 -18.63
C ARG A 130 -1.98 4.20 -18.08
N SER A 131 -2.95 4.14 -17.17
CA SER A 131 -3.44 2.88 -16.60
C SER A 131 -4.02 1.96 -17.68
N SER A 132 -4.74 2.50 -18.66
CA SER A 132 -5.26 1.73 -19.81
C SER A 132 -4.13 1.15 -20.67
N VAL A 133 -3.01 1.87 -20.82
CA VAL A 133 -1.83 1.37 -21.53
C VAL A 133 -1.15 0.24 -20.75
N ILE A 134 -1.10 0.31 -19.42
CA ILE A 134 -0.58 -0.80 -18.59
C ILE A 134 -1.49 -2.03 -18.67
N ASP A 135 -2.81 -1.84 -18.67
CA ASP A 135 -3.75 -2.94 -18.85
C ASP A 135 -3.61 -3.57 -20.25
N TYR A 136 -3.39 -2.75 -21.28
CA TYR A 136 -3.06 -3.24 -22.63
C TYR A 136 -1.74 -4.03 -22.66
N PHE A 137 -0.69 -3.53 -22.01
CA PHE A 137 0.56 -4.26 -21.83
C PHE A 137 0.32 -5.64 -21.19
N GLY A 138 -0.52 -5.70 -20.15
CA GLY A 138 -0.96 -6.95 -19.52
C GLY A 138 -1.62 -7.92 -20.51
N ARG A 139 -2.48 -7.44 -21.41
CA ARG A 139 -3.12 -8.27 -22.45
C ARG A 139 -2.11 -8.87 -23.42
N LEU A 140 -1.09 -8.11 -23.83
CA LEU A 140 -0.01 -8.64 -24.66
C LEU A 140 0.77 -9.72 -23.92
N VAL A 141 1.07 -9.50 -22.63
CA VAL A 141 1.73 -10.49 -21.77
C VAL A 141 0.91 -11.77 -21.68
N HIS A 142 -0.41 -11.67 -21.49
CA HIS A 142 -1.32 -12.81 -21.47
C HIS A 142 -1.30 -13.62 -22.77
N GLU A 143 -1.48 -12.99 -23.93
CA GLU A 143 -1.48 -13.71 -25.21
C GLU A 143 -0.10 -14.36 -25.49
N SER A 144 0.98 -13.64 -25.21
CA SER A 144 2.34 -14.13 -25.39
C SER A 144 2.69 -15.30 -24.45
N ALA A 145 2.27 -15.22 -23.18
CA ALA A 145 2.43 -16.29 -22.21
C ALA A 145 1.58 -17.51 -22.58
N HIS A 146 0.32 -17.30 -22.97
CA HIS A 146 -0.56 -18.38 -23.42
C HIS A 146 0.05 -19.14 -24.59
N SER A 147 0.57 -18.44 -25.61
CA SER A 147 1.27 -19.02 -26.76
C SER A 147 2.53 -19.80 -26.33
N SER A 148 3.33 -19.21 -25.43
CA SER A 148 4.56 -19.84 -24.93
C SER A 148 4.29 -21.18 -24.22
N PHE A 149 3.28 -21.22 -23.35
CA PHE A 149 2.89 -22.45 -22.67
C PHE A 149 2.23 -23.46 -23.62
N SER A 150 1.46 -23.01 -24.60
CA SER A 150 0.88 -23.90 -25.63
C SER A 150 1.97 -24.61 -26.43
N ARG A 151 3.08 -23.91 -26.69
CA ARG A 151 4.27 -24.51 -27.31
C ARG A 151 4.98 -25.51 -26.39
N MET A 152 5.08 -25.22 -25.09
CA MET A 152 5.65 -26.16 -24.12
C MET A 152 4.85 -27.46 -24.04
N GLU A 153 3.54 -27.39 -24.22
CA GLU A 153 2.64 -28.55 -24.20
C GLU A 153 2.59 -29.27 -25.55
N LYS A 154 2.68 -28.52 -26.65
CA LYS A 154 2.58 -29.03 -28.02
C LYS A 154 3.61 -28.35 -28.92
N ALA A 155 4.63 -29.10 -29.34
CA ALA A 155 5.73 -28.60 -30.17
C ALA A 155 5.29 -27.96 -31.51
N ALA A 156 4.08 -28.27 -32.00
CA ALA A 156 3.54 -27.74 -33.26
C ALA A 156 3.06 -26.27 -33.19
N TYR A 157 3.01 -25.64 -32.00
CA TYR A 157 2.61 -24.24 -31.88
C TYR A 157 3.71 -23.28 -32.33
N LYS A 158 3.40 -22.38 -33.28
CA LYS A 158 4.34 -21.39 -33.81
C LYS A 158 4.71 -20.35 -32.75
N SER A 159 6.00 -20.01 -32.68
CA SER A 159 6.52 -18.93 -31.83
C SER A 159 6.00 -17.59 -32.30
N ASN A 160 5.55 -16.75 -31.37
CA ASN A 160 4.98 -15.45 -31.68
C ASN A 160 5.91 -14.32 -31.24
N ASN A 161 7.01 -14.18 -31.96
CA ASN A 161 8.11 -13.29 -31.57
C ASN A 161 7.70 -11.80 -31.62
N SER A 162 6.69 -11.44 -32.44
CA SER A 162 6.18 -10.07 -32.54
C SER A 162 5.62 -9.56 -31.22
N LEU A 163 4.77 -10.34 -30.53
CA LEU A 163 4.20 -9.96 -29.24
C LEU A 163 5.27 -9.77 -28.17
N ARG A 164 6.20 -10.73 -28.10
CA ARG A 164 7.32 -10.65 -27.15
C ARG A 164 8.16 -9.38 -27.39
N ASN A 165 8.50 -9.11 -28.65
CA ASN A 165 9.30 -7.94 -29.00
C ASN A 165 8.54 -6.63 -28.72
N ALA A 166 7.23 -6.59 -28.96
CA ALA A 166 6.40 -5.42 -28.64
C ALA A 166 6.31 -5.16 -27.12
N ILE A 167 6.21 -6.20 -26.30
CA ILE A 167 6.22 -6.08 -24.83
C ILE A 167 7.55 -5.49 -24.35
N GLU A 168 8.69 -6.01 -24.86
CA GLU A 168 10.01 -5.47 -24.51
C GLU A 168 10.16 -4.01 -24.97
N GLU A 169 9.75 -3.69 -26.20
CA GLU A 169 9.83 -2.34 -26.75
C GLU A 169 8.98 -1.35 -25.94
N ILE A 170 7.73 -1.69 -25.61
CA ILE A 170 6.89 -0.84 -24.75
C ILE A 170 7.58 -0.60 -23.41
N PHE A 171 8.08 -1.65 -22.74
CA PHE A 171 8.74 -1.48 -21.44
C PHE A 171 9.98 -0.58 -21.54
N VAL A 172 10.88 -0.86 -22.48
CA VAL A 172 12.12 -0.10 -22.67
C VAL A 172 11.85 1.35 -23.05
N THR A 173 10.85 1.63 -23.90
CA THR A 173 10.54 3.00 -24.32
C THR A 173 9.80 3.80 -23.24
N LEU A 174 8.95 3.15 -22.44
CA LEU A 174 8.24 3.84 -21.36
C LEU A 174 9.13 4.11 -20.14
N GLN A 175 10.14 3.28 -19.89
CA GLN A 175 10.99 3.38 -18.70
C GLN A 175 11.66 4.77 -18.52
N PRO A 176 12.29 5.39 -19.53
CA PRO A 176 12.84 6.74 -19.39
C PRO A 176 11.77 7.80 -19.09
N SER A 177 10.60 7.71 -19.72
CA SER A 177 9.48 8.62 -19.46
C SER A 177 8.92 8.46 -18.04
N LEU A 178 8.93 7.24 -17.50
CA LEU A 178 8.52 6.98 -16.12
C LEU A 178 9.52 7.58 -15.13
N LEU A 179 10.83 7.43 -15.37
CA LEU A 179 11.86 8.01 -14.51
C LEU A 179 11.76 9.53 -14.36
N THR A 180 11.21 10.25 -15.34
CA THR A 180 10.98 11.70 -15.25
C THR A 180 9.69 12.05 -14.51
N ILE A 181 8.78 11.10 -14.31
CA ILE A 181 7.52 11.29 -13.58
C ILE A 181 7.76 10.99 -12.10
N ASN A 182 7.81 12.04 -11.29
CA ASN A 182 7.89 11.93 -9.83
C ASN A 182 6.48 11.88 -9.20
N SER A 183 5.70 10.83 -9.49
CA SER A 183 4.34 10.65 -8.95
C SER A 183 4.20 9.31 -8.25
N CYS A 184 4.18 9.35 -6.91
CA CYS A 184 3.91 8.16 -6.07
C CYS A 184 2.54 7.54 -6.41
N GLU A 185 1.51 8.35 -6.62
CA GLU A 185 0.16 7.89 -6.94
C GLU A 185 0.13 7.06 -8.21
N LEU A 186 0.77 7.55 -9.29
CA LEU A 186 0.89 6.81 -10.54
C LEU A 186 1.57 5.45 -10.33
N TYR A 187 2.69 5.40 -9.60
CA TYR A 187 3.39 4.14 -9.36
C TYR A 187 2.57 3.15 -8.53
N ILE A 188 1.78 3.63 -7.57
CA ILE A 188 0.85 2.78 -6.81
C ILE A 188 -0.25 2.24 -7.71
N GLU A 189 -0.84 3.07 -8.57
CA GLU A 189 -1.85 2.62 -9.55
C GLU A 189 -1.26 1.58 -10.52
N MET A 190 -0.06 1.83 -11.03
CA MET A 190 0.65 0.89 -11.89
C MET A 190 0.93 -0.44 -11.18
N LEU A 191 1.42 -0.40 -9.94
CA LEU A 191 1.64 -1.60 -9.13
C LEU A 191 0.34 -2.39 -8.97
N GLN A 192 -0.78 -1.70 -8.73
CA GLN A 192 -2.08 -2.35 -8.59
C GLN A 192 -2.56 -3.01 -9.89
N SER A 193 -2.42 -2.33 -11.03
CA SER A 193 -2.71 -2.92 -12.35
C SER A 193 -1.82 -4.14 -12.62
N LEU A 194 -0.51 -4.05 -12.36
CA LEU A 194 0.41 -5.17 -12.53
C LEU A 194 0.06 -6.35 -11.62
N CYS A 195 -0.38 -6.11 -10.39
CA CYS A 195 -0.84 -7.18 -9.49
C CYS A 195 -2.10 -7.88 -10.04
N ARG A 196 -3.03 -7.16 -10.67
CA ARG A 196 -4.19 -7.77 -11.33
C ARG A 196 -3.77 -8.69 -12.47
N VAL A 197 -2.86 -8.21 -13.34
CA VAL A 197 -2.27 -9.03 -14.41
C VAL A 197 -1.59 -10.28 -13.82
N ALA A 198 -0.85 -10.16 -12.72
CA ALA A 198 -0.21 -11.31 -12.08
C ALA A 198 -1.22 -12.35 -11.58
N SER A 199 -2.31 -11.90 -10.96
CA SER A 199 -3.38 -12.79 -10.50
C SER A 199 -4.11 -13.46 -11.67
N GLU A 200 -4.39 -12.72 -12.73
CA GLU A 200 -5.00 -13.26 -13.95
C GLU A 200 -4.08 -14.29 -14.60
N LEU A 201 -2.76 -14.05 -14.65
CA LEU A 201 -1.80 -14.94 -15.29
C LEU A 201 -1.84 -16.34 -14.68
N ILE A 202 -1.85 -16.44 -13.34
CA ILE A 202 -2.00 -17.74 -12.69
C ILE A 202 -3.43 -18.27 -12.82
N GLY A 203 -4.45 -17.42 -12.69
CA GLY A 203 -5.86 -17.81 -12.78
C GLY A 203 -6.22 -18.48 -14.10
N MET A 204 -5.68 -17.99 -15.22
CA MET A 204 -5.94 -18.52 -16.56
C MET A 204 -5.04 -19.69 -16.96
N ASN A 205 -3.92 -19.92 -16.25
CA ASN A 205 -2.94 -20.96 -16.62
C ASN A 205 -2.83 -22.12 -15.62
N LYS A 206 -3.33 -21.99 -14.39
CA LYS A 206 -3.15 -22.99 -13.32
C LYS A 206 -3.61 -24.41 -13.69
N ASP A 207 -4.62 -24.55 -14.55
CA ASP A 207 -5.23 -25.83 -14.92
C ASP A 207 -4.60 -26.45 -16.18
N ARG A 208 -3.56 -25.80 -16.71
CA ARG A 208 -2.87 -26.25 -17.92
C ARG A 208 -1.97 -27.46 -17.65
N PRO A 209 -1.74 -28.34 -18.64
CA PRO A 209 -0.85 -29.49 -18.48
C PRO A 209 0.55 -29.14 -17.98
N CYS A 210 1.13 -28.01 -18.42
CA CYS A 210 2.45 -27.58 -17.94
C CYS A 210 2.50 -27.12 -16.48
N PHE A 211 1.33 -26.99 -15.82
CA PHE A 211 1.18 -26.68 -14.40
C PHE A 211 0.69 -27.89 -13.57
N SER A 212 0.43 -29.04 -14.19
CA SER A 212 -0.19 -30.22 -13.56
C SER A 212 0.52 -30.72 -12.28
N HIS A 213 1.84 -30.54 -12.20
CA HIS A 213 2.65 -30.91 -11.03
C HIS A 213 3.00 -29.73 -10.10
N ASN A 214 2.65 -28.50 -10.48
CA ASN A 214 3.14 -27.27 -9.87
C ASN A 214 2.07 -26.65 -8.98
N LYS A 215 1.78 -27.32 -7.87
CA LYS A 215 0.70 -26.90 -6.95
C LYS A 215 1.14 -25.84 -5.95
N ASN A 216 2.43 -25.74 -5.63
CA ASN A 216 2.93 -24.71 -4.72
C ASN A 216 3.25 -23.40 -5.49
N PRO A 217 3.28 -22.25 -4.79
CA PRO A 217 3.54 -20.95 -5.44
C PRO A 217 4.92 -20.81 -6.09
N GLU A 218 5.91 -21.56 -5.64
CA GLU A 218 7.29 -21.48 -6.14
C GLU A 218 7.46 -22.18 -7.48
N ASP A 219 6.89 -23.38 -7.62
CA ASP A 219 6.82 -24.10 -8.89
C ASP A 219 5.98 -23.33 -9.91
N GLN A 220 4.90 -22.69 -9.45
CA GLN A 220 4.09 -21.79 -10.29
C GLN A 220 4.92 -20.59 -10.78
N TYR A 221 5.66 -19.93 -9.88
CA TYR A 221 6.58 -18.85 -10.24
C TYR A 221 7.62 -19.30 -11.27
N HIS A 222 8.29 -20.43 -11.04
CA HIS A 222 9.30 -20.97 -11.95
C HIS A 222 8.71 -21.33 -13.32
N THR A 223 7.49 -21.87 -13.35
CA THR A 223 6.80 -22.19 -14.61
C THR A 223 6.39 -20.94 -15.36
N LEU A 224 5.77 -19.98 -14.67
CA LEU A 224 5.36 -18.71 -15.25
C LEU A 224 6.55 -17.95 -15.86
N ARG A 225 7.66 -17.87 -15.12
CA ARG A 225 8.88 -17.17 -15.54
C ARG A 225 9.56 -17.78 -16.77
N ARG A 226 9.25 -19.02 -17.16
CA ARG A 226 9.76 -19.62 -18.41
C ARG A 226 9.22 -18.93 -19.66
N ALA A 227 8.06 -18.27 -19.57
CA ALA A 227 7.59 -17.41 -20.65
C ALA A 227 8.36 -16.09 -20.61
N GLU A 228 9.09 -15.77 -21.68
CA GLU A 228 9.93 -14.57 -21.73
C GLU A 228 9.13 -13.27 -21.56
N SER A 229 7.88 -13.22 -22.04
CA SER A 229 6.96 -12.10 -21.79
C SER A 229 6.66 -11.90 -20.31
N VAL A 230 6.54 -12.98 -19.54
CA VAL A 230 6.35 -12.92 -18.08
C VAL A 230 7.63 -12.44 -17.42
N ALA A 231 8.81 -12.84 -17.91
CA ALA A 231 10.07 -12.30 -17.40
C ALA A 231 10.18 -10.78 -17.60
N THR A 232 9.79 -10.24 -18.78
CA THR A 232 9.72 -8.79 -19.00
C THR A 232 8.67 -8.11 -18.13
N PHE A 233 7.50 -8.73 -17.94
CA PHE A 233 6.49 -8.26 -16.98
C PHE A 233 7.06 -8.14 -15.56
N LEU A 234 7.81 -9.14 -15.09
CA LEU A 234 8.44 -9.11 -13.78
C LEU A 234 9.49 -8.00 -13.66
N LYS A 235 10.28 -7.73 -14.72
CA LYS A 235 11.16 -6.54 -14.74
C LYS A 235 10.37 -5.23 -14.58
N PHE A 236 9.16 -5.15 -15.11
CA PHE A 236 8.31 -3.97 -14.95
C PHE A 236 7.79 -3.85 -13.50
N VAL A 237 7.40 -4.97 -12.89
CA VAL A 237 7.08 -5.01 -11.45
C VAL A 237 8.28 -4.55 -10.62
N ASP A 238 9.47 -5.10 -10.90
CA ASP A 238 10.70 -4.73 -10.22
C ASP A 238 10.96 -3.22 -10.35
N PHE A 239 10.83 -2.67 -11.56
CA PHE A 239 11.00 -1.25 -11.82
C PHE A 239 10.06 -0.39 -10.96
N VAL A 240 8.77 -0.71 -10.93
CA VAL A 240 7.77 0.06 -10.15
C VAL A 240 8.07 -0.02 -8.65
N ILE A 241 8.43 -1.21 -8.14
CA ILE A 241 8.81 -1.39 -6.73
C ILE A 241 10.06 -0.57 -6.40
N VAL A 242 11.08 -0.57 -7.26
CA VAL A 242 12.28 0.24 -7.08
C VAL A 242 11.96 1.73 -7.04
N GLN A 243 11.08 2.22 -7.93
CA GLN A 243 10.69 3.63 -7.91
C GLN A 243 9.98 4.02 -6.61
N LEU A 244 9.03 3.21 -6.15
CA LEU A 244 8.35 3.43 -4.88
C LEU A 244 9.32 3.32 -3.69
N ALA A 245 10.24 2.36 -3.70
CA ALA A 245 11.25 2.20 -2.68
C ALA A 245 12.18 3.41 -2.59
N ASN A 246 12.60 3.97 -3.72
CA ASN A 246 13.42 5.18 -3.79
C ASN A 246 12.68 6.43 -3.27
N MET A 247 11.35 6.39 -3.23
CA MET A 247 10.49 7.42 -2.63
C MET A 247 10.19 7.16 -1.14
N ASP A 248 10.84 6.17 -0.52
CA ASP A 248 10.60 5.72 0.85
C ASP A 248 9.15 5.23 1.08
N LYS A 249 8.61 4.49 0.09
CA LYS A 249 7.23 3.97 0.07
C LYS A 249 7.13 2.46 0.24
N ALA A 250 8.05 1.87 1.01
CA ALA A 250 8.08 0.43 1.27
C ALA A 250 6.78 -0.08 1.93
N GLU A 251 6.23 0.68 2.89
CA GLU A 251 4.98 0.30 3.56
C GLU A 251 3.78 0.39 2.61
N GLU A 252 3.69 1.45 1.80
CA GLU A 252 2.61 1.64 0.84
C GLU A 252 2.62 0.57 -0.25
N ILE A 253 3.78 0.06 -0.67
CA ILE A 253 3.87 -1.11 -1.57
C ILE A 253 3.15 -2.30 -0.94
N ILE A 254 3.53 -2.67 0.29
CA ILE A 254 2.98 -3.85 0.99
C ILE A 254 1.48 -3.69 1.20
N VAL A 255 1.05 -2.52 1.69
CA VAL A 255 -0.35 -2.23 1.93
C VAL A 255 -1.17 -2.25 0.63
N SER A 256 -0.61 -1.74 -0.48
CA SER A 256 -1.32 -1.70 -1.76
C SER A 256 -1.51 -3.08 -2.36
N ILE A 257 -0.50 -3.97 -2.25
CA ILE A 257 -0.62 -5.35 -2.71
C ILE A 257 -1.63 -6.11 -1.83
N LEU A 258 -1.51 -6.03 -0.51
CA LEU A 258 -2.42 -6.70 0.42
C LEU A 258 -3.88 -6.23 0.30
N ARG A 259 -4.13 -4.98 -0.11
CA ARG A 259 -5.49 -4.48 -0.37
C ARG A 259 -6.15 -5.15 -1.57
N LEU A 260 -5.36 -5.61 -2.53
CA LEU A 260 -5.89 -6.34 -3.67
C LEU A 260 -6.13 -7.81 -3.32
N GLU A 261 -5.38 -8.36 -2.37
CA GLU A 261 -5.57 -9.74 -1.97
C GLU A 261 -6.97 -9.99 -1.41
N GLY A 262 -7.65 -10.95 -2.03
CA GLY A 262 -8.98 -11.37 -1.68
C GLY A 262 -9.26 -12.74 -2.31
N PRO A 263 -10.46 -13.31 -2.13
CA PRO A 263 -10.77 -14.65 -2.62
C PRO A 263 -10.54 -14.84 -4.13
N SER A 264 -10.67 -13.76 -4.91
CA SER A 264 -10.50 -13.74 -6.37
C SER A 264 -9.09 -13.38 -6.84
N ILE A 265 -8.23 -12.83 -5.98
CA ILE A 265 -6.90 -12.33 -6.33
C ILE A 265 -5.83 -13.18 -5.64
N LYS A 266 -5.03 -13.91 -6.43
CA LYS A 266 -4.01 -14.84 -5.94
C LYS A 266 -2.61 -14.37 -6.31
N LEU A 267 -1.87 -13.84 -5.34
CA LEU A 267 -0.55 -13.22 -5.55
C LEU A 267 0.60 -13.99 -4.90
N GLU A 268 0.37 -15.20 -4.37
CA GLU A 268 1.38 -16.00 -3.68
C GLU A 268 2.64 -16.24 -4.55
N TRP A 269 2.46 -16.49 -5.85
CA TRP A 269 3.58 -16.67 -6.78
C TRP A 269 4.32 -15.36 -7.07
N LEU A 270 3.62 -14.22 -7.05
CA LEU A 270 4.23 -12.89 -7.20
C LEU A 270 5.00 -12.53 -5.93
N TRP A 271 4.48 -12.86 -4.75
CA TRP A 271 5.21 -12.70 -3.49
C TRP A 271 6.52 -13.49 -3.49
N THR A 272 6.53 -14.68 -4.08
CA THR A 272 7.77 -15.47 -4.25
C THR A 272 8.85 -14.66 -5.00
N HIS A 273 8.47 -13.95 -6.05
CA HIS A 273 9.37 -13.06 -6.78
C HIS A 273 9.79 -11.84 -5.96
N ILE A 274 8.84 -11.12 -5.38
CA ILE A 274 9.07 -9.87 -4.64
C ILE A 274 10.00 -10.11 -3.45
N VAL A 275 9.72 -11.15 -2.67
CA VAL A 275 10.46 -11.45 -1.44
C VAL A 275 11.90 -11.88 -1.74
N HIS A 276 12.11 -12.58 -2.87
CA HIS A 276 13.44 -12.95 -3.35
C HIS A 276 14.28 -11.74 -3.80
N ASN A 277 13.69 -10.82 -4.56
CA ASN A 277 14.41 -9.67 -5.12
C ASN A 277 14.53 -8.49 -4.15
N PHE A 278 13.57 -8.31 -3.25
CA PHE A 278 13.45 -7.13 -2.38
C PHE A 278 13.55 -7.48 -0.90
N THR A 279 14.45 -8.40 -0.52
CA THR A 279 14.63 -8.76 0.90
C THR A 279 15.03 -7.55 1.75
N GLY A 280 15.89 -6.66 1.23
CA GLY A 280 16.32 -5.44 1.94
C GLY A 280 15.23 -4.40 2.13
N THR A 281 14.26 -4.32 1.22
CA THR A 281 13.22 -3.29 1.20
C THR A 281 11.90 -3.79 1.75
N ILE A 282 11.40 -4.93 1.25
CA ILE A 282 10.07 -5.44 1.58
C ILE A 282 10.10 -6.29 2.85
N VAL A 283 11.01 -7.26 2.95
CA VAL A 283 11.09 -8.13 4.15
C VAL A 283 11.51 -7.34 5.38
N ALA A 284 12.37 -6.33 5.23
CA ALA A 284 12.75 -5.45 6.33
C ALA A 284 11.58 -4.59 6.84
N ASN A 285 10.68 -4.15 5.96
CA ASN A 285 9.58 -3.23 6.30
C ASN A 285 8.22 -3.92 6.49
N ILE A 286 8.11 -5.24 6.34
CA ILE A 286 6.81 -5.91 6.51
C ILE A 286 6.29 -5.81 7.94
N PHE A 287 7.19 -5.88 8.93
CA PHE A 287 6.80 -5.75 10.32
C PHE A 287 6.34 -4.32 10.63
N SER A 288 7.08 -3.30 10.19
CA SER A 288 6.72 -1.89 10.40
C SER A 288 5.40 -1.53 9.72
N ALA A 289 5.18 -1.98 8.48
CA ALA A 289 3.91 -1.81 7.77
C ALA A 289 2.72 -2.41 8.56
N GLY A 290 2.94 -3.60 9.14
CA GLY A 290 1.98 -4.26 10.00
C GLY A 290 1.67 -3.50 11.28
N LEU A 291 2.74 -3.11 11.99
CA LEU A 291 2.70 -2.35 13.23
C LEU A 291 1.99 -1.01 13.05
N HIS A 292 2.39 -0.25 12.03
CA HIS A 292 1.81 1.06 11.72
C HIS A 292 0.32 0.93 11.38
N ARG A 293 -0.08 -0.10 10.62
CA ARG A 293 -1.49 -0.34 10.34
C ARG A 293 -2.28 -0.73 11.59
N PHE A 294 -1.72 -1.57 12.45
CA PHE A 294 -2.34 -1.95 13.73
C PHE A 294 -2.49 -0.75 14.67
N LYS A 295 -1.43 0.05 14.87
CA LYS A 295 -1.45 1.28 15.68
C LYS A 295 -2.53 2.25 15.19
N ASN A 296 -2.58 2.49 13.88
CA ASN A 296 -3.59 3.35 13.26
C ASN A 296 -5.02 2.81 13.45
N PHE A 297 -5.21 1.50 13.31
CA PHE A 297 -6.50 0.87 13.58
C PHE A 297 -6.92 1.04 15.03
N PHE A 298 -6.03 0.75 15.98
CA PHE A 298 -6.29 0.87 17.41
C PHE A 298 -6.68 2.30 17.79
N LEU A 299 -5.84 3.29 17.47
CA LEU A 299 -6.05 4.69 17.86
C LEU A 299 -7.33 5.29 17.25
N LYS A 300 -7.64 4.96 16.00
CA LYS A 300 -8.87 5.44 15.32
C LYS A 300 -10.13 4.76 15.87
N THR A 301 -10.02 3.51 16.29
CA THR A 301 -11.17 2.73 16.78
C THR A 301 -11.45 3.01 18.25
N TYR A 302 -10.41 3.24 19.05
CA TYR A 302 -10.52 3.63 20.45
C TYR A 302 -11.16 5.01 20.62
N SER A 303 -10.81 5.97 19.75
CA SER A 303 -11.30 7.36 19.83
C SER A 303 -12.70 7.60 19.25
N ALA A 304 -13.25 6.69 18.43
CA ALA A 304 -14.53 6.92 17.74
C ALA A 304 -15.47 5.70 17.82
N ASN A 305 -16.56 5.83 18.57
CA ASN A 305 -17.51 4.74 18.81
C ASN A 305 -18.41 4.43 17.60
N TYR A 306 -18.78 5.42 16.80
CA TYR A 306 -19.82 5.30 15.75
C TYR A 306 -19.38 4.48 14.52
N LEU A 307 -18.07 4.36 14.27
CA LEU A 307 -17.51 3.63 13.12
C LEU A 307 -16.70 2.39 13.54
N LYS A 308 -16.88 1.91 14.77
CA LYS A 308 -16.09 0.81 15.34
C LYS A 308 -16.27 -0.49 14.55
N GLY A 309 -17.51 -0.90 14.28
CA GLY A 309 -17.80 -2.18 13.61
C GLY A 309 -17.38 -2.25 12.14
N MET A 310 -17.42 -1.14 11.39
CA MET A 310 -16.92 -1.12 10.01
C MET A 310 -15.40 -1.23 9.97
N ARG A 311 -14.71 -0.38 10.74
CA ARG A 311 -13.24 -0.38 10.80
C ARG A 311 -12.66 -1.70 11.31
N GLN A 312 -13.36 -2.36 12.22
CA GLN A 312 -12.97 -3.67 12.70
C GLN A 312 -13.04 -4.73 11.60
N ARG A 313 -14.12 -4.76 10.80
CA ARG A 313 -14.22 -5.69 9.67
C ARG A 313 -13.14 -5.44 8.61
N ASP A 314 -12.93 -4.18 8.24
CA ASP A 314 -11.89 -3.80 7.26
C ASP A 314 -10.50 -4.20 7.75
N PHE A 315 -10.21 -3.96 9.03
CA PHE A 315 -8.95 -4.39 9.63
C PHE A 315 -8.83 -5.92 9.68
N GLN A 316 -9.89 -6.66 10.01
CA GLN A 316 -9.85 -8.13 10.04
C GLN A 316 -9.56 -8.74 8.68
N VAL A 317 -10.18 -8.23 7.60
CA VAL A 317 -9.91 -8.69 6.23
C VAL A 317 -8.45 -8.45 5.86
N TRP A 318 -7.97 -7.23 6.07
CA TRP A 318 -6.58 -6.87 5.80
C TRP A 318 -5.59 -7.66 6.66
N HIS A 319 -5.88 -7.83 7.95
CA HIS A 319 -5.04 -8.54 8.90
C HIS A 319 -4.93 -10.03 8.55
N HIS A 320 -6.01 -10.64 8.05
CA HIS A 320 -5.97 -12.01 7.57
C HIS A 320 -5.00 -12.17 6.39
N ALA A 321 -5.09 -11.29 5.38
CA ALA A 321 -4.13 -11.28 4.26
C ALA A 321 -2.69 -11.04 4.75
N TYR A 322 -2.49 -10.08 5.67
CA TYR A 322 -1.19 -9.82 6.27
C TYR A 322 -0.61 -11.05 6.98
N VAL A 323 -1.40 -11.76 7.80
CA VAL A 323 -0.94 -12.96 8.51
C VAL A 323 -0.55 -14.07 7.53
N ASN A 324 -1.27 -14.23 6.42
CA ASN A 324 -0.92 -15.20 5.38
C ASN A 324 0.42 -14.85 4.73
N LEU A 325 0.65 -13.58 4.39
CA LEU A 325 1.95 -13.11 3.89
C LEU A 325 3.06 -13.29 4.92
N PHE A 326 2.82 -12.92 6.18
CA PHE A 326 3.80 -13.08 7.25
C PHE A 326 4.18 -14.55 7.45
N ASN A 327 3.20 -15.46 7.42
CA ASN A 327 3.43 -16.91 7.41
C ASN A 327 4.28 -17.33 6.21
N PHE A 328 3.96 -16.85 5.00
CA PHE A 328 4.74 -17.18 3.81
C PHE A 328 6.21 -16.76 3.96
N ILE A 329 6.46 -15.53 4.43
CA ILE A 329 7.82 -15.00 4.61
C ILE A 329 8.55 -15.68 5.77
N SER A 330 7.86 -16.03 6.87
CA SER A 330 8.50 -16.66 8.03
C SER A 330 9.10 -18.04 7.72
N HIS A 331 8.59 -18.74 6.70
CA HIS A 331 9.19 -19.97 6.19
C HIS A 331 10.37 -19.72 5.26
N LYS A 332 10.30 -18.69 4.41
CA LYS A 332 11.28 -18.44 3.33
C LYS A 332 12.46 -17.57 3.75
N HIS A 333 12.23 -16.54 4.56
CA HIS A 333 13.23 -15.56 5.01
C HIS A 333 13.27 -15.44 6.54
N LYS A 334 13.21 -16.60 7.22
CA LYS A 334 13.14 -16.73 8.68
C LYS A 334 14.17 -15.87 9.42
N PHE A 335 15.42 -15.84 8.94
CA PHE A 335 16.51 -15.12 9.60
C PHE A 335 16.28 -13.61 9.65
N ARG A 336 15.96 -12.99 8.50
CA ARG A 336 15.76 -11.54 8.41
C ARG A 336 14.50 -11.11 9.17
N LEU A 337 13.42 -11.87 9.05
CA LEU A 337 12.20 -11.59 9.78
C LEU A 337 12.39 -11.75 11.30
N ARG A 338 13.20 -12.73 11.73
CA ARG A 338 13.55 -12.93 13.14
C ARG A 338 14.28 -11.71 13.70
N GLU A 339 15.27 -11.20 12.97
CA GLU A 339 16.03 -10.00 13.36
C GLU A 339 15.09 -8.80 13.60
N VAL A 340 14.21 -8.53 12.64
CA VAL A 340 13.24 -7.41 12.73
C VAL A 340 12.29 -7.58 13.92
N VAL A 341 11.74 -8.79 14.12
CA VAL A 341 10.83 -9.06 15.26
C VAL A 341 11.56 -8.95 16.60
N ARG A 342 12.82 -9.36 16.67
CA ARG A 342 13.64 -9.24 17.89
C ARG A 342 13.89 -7.78 18.27
N ILE A 343 14.29 -6.96 17.30
CA ILE A 343 14.51 -5.53 17.51
C ILE A 343 13.20 -4.88 18.00
N ALA A 344 12.09 -5.11 17.30
CA ALA A 344 10.80 -4.58 17.70
C ALA A 344 10.34 -5.05 19.10
N TYR A 345 10.64 -6.31 19.47
CA TYR A 345 10.34 -6.80 20.82
C TYR A 345 11.17 -6.06 21.88
N GLN A 346 12.45 -5.85 21.63
CA GLN A 346 13.35 -5.14 22.55
C GLN A 346 12.97 -3.66 22.68
N ASP A 347 12.70 -2.98 21.55
CA ASP A 347 12.25 -1.59 21.52
C ASP A 347 10.91 -1.43 22.26
N GLY A 348 9.98 -2.35 21.99
CA GLY A 348 8.73 -2.45 22.70
C GLY A 348 8.94 -2.55 24.21
N LEU A 349 9.81 -3.43 24.70
CA LEU A 349 10.11 -3.56 26.14
C LEU A 349 10.72 -2.30 26.80
N GLN A 350 11.36 -1.42 26.02
CA GLN A 350 11.91 -0.15 26.51
C GLN A 350 10.95 1.02 26.32
N SER A 351 9.78 0.78 25.73
CA SER A 351 8.79 1.82 25.48
C SER A 351 8.31 2.46 26.79
N LYS A 352 8.06 3.77 26.71
CA LYS A 352 7.56 4.58 27.83
C LYS A 352 6.05 4.71 27.74
N LEU A 353 5.43 4.82 28.91
CA LEU A 353 4.01 5.15 29.01
C LEU A 353 3.83 6.63 28.64
N GLY A 354 3.02 6.89 27.63
CA GLY A 354 2.67 8.24 27.20
C GLY A 354 1.55 8.86 28.03
N GLU A 355 1.36 10.16 27.84
CA GLU A 355 0.34 10.96 28.56
C GLU A 355 -1.11 10.50 28.29
N ASN A 356 -1.33 9.83 27.15
CA ASN A 356 -2.62 9.27 26.76
C ASN A 356 -2.96 7.94 27.47
N GLY A 357 -2.12 7.48 28.40
CA GLY A 357 -2.30 6.23 29.12
C GLY A 357 -1.91 4.98 28.32
N PHE A 358 -1.31 5.14 27.14
CA PHE A 358 -0.79 4.06 26.30
C PHE A 358 0.71 4.18 26.11
N TYR A 359 1.37 3.06 25.86
CA TYR A 359 2.78 3.06 25.46
C TYR A 359 2.95 3.65 24.05
N GLU A 360 4.05 4.38 23.83
CA GLU A 360 4.33 5.03 22.55
C GLU A 360 4.54 4.02 21.40
N ASP A 361 5.15 2.89 21.75
CA ASP A 361 5.44 1.77 20.86
C ASP A 361 4.38 0.67 21.00
N PHE A 362 3.82 0.27 19.87
CA PHE A 362 2.79 -0.77 19.77
C PHE A 362 3.37 -2.14 19.37
N SER A 363 4.70 -2.27 19.31
CA SER A 363 5.41 -3.47 18.87
C SER A 363 5.03 -4.70 19.70
N LEU A 364 5.04 -4.62 21.03
CA LEU A 364 4.62 -5.75 21.88
C LEU A 364 3.15 -6.13 21.64
N PRO A 365 2.17 -5.21 21.77
CA PRO A 365 0.79 -5.51 21.41
C PRO A 365 0.60 -6.14 20.03
N PHE A 366 1.33 -5.65 19.02
CA PHE A 366 1.25 -6.15 17.67
C PHE A 366 1.87 -7.56 17.53
N ILE A 367 3.00 -7.84 18.17
CA ILE A 367 3.60 -9.19 18.23
C ILE A 367 2.61 -10.18 18.84
N PHE A 368 1.94 -9.82 19.94
CA PHE A 368 0.92 -10.67 20.56
C PHE A 368 -0.32 -10.84 19.67
N LYS A 369 -0.74 -9.80 18.95
CA LYS A 369 -1.82 -9.91 17.95
C LYS A 369 -1.46 -10.88 16.82
N LEU A 370 -0.22 -10.85 16.34
CA LEU A 370 0.26 -11.78 15.33
C LEU A 370 0.33 -13.21 15.86
N ALA A 371 0.90 -13.40 17.04
CA ALA A 371 1.02 -14.69 17.70
C ALA A 371 -0.35 -15.34 17.94
N SER A 372 -1.36 -14.55 18.34
CA SER A 372 -2.71 -15.04 18.59
C SER A 372 -3.49 -15.41 17.32
N SER A 373 -3.01 -14.99 16.15
CA SER A 373 -3.73 -15.12 14.88
C SER A 373 -3.33 -16.33 14.05
N SER A 374 -2.21 -16.99 14.34
CA SER A 374 -1.73 -18.18 13.61
C SER A 374 -0.79 -19.01 14.48
N PRO A 375 -1.04 -20.33 14.66
CA PRO A 375 -0.13 -21.22 15.40
C PRO A 375 1.29 -21.22 14.82
N THR A 376 1.41 -21.16 13.49
CA THR A 376 2.70 -21.06 12.79
C THR A 376 3.44 -19.78 13.15
N VAL A 377 2.75 -18.64 13.21
CA VAL A 377 3.34 -17.37 13.62
C VAL A 377 3.76 -17.42 15.08
N LEU A 378 2.93 -18.01 15.96
CA LEU A 378 3.27 -18.22 17.36
C LEU A 378 4.57 -19.03 17.51
N HIS A 379 4.68 -20.18 16.84
CA HIS A 379 5.90 -20.99 16.88
C HIS A 379 7.13 -20.22 16.37
N PHE A 380 6.97 -19.45 15.29
CA PHE A 380 8.03 -18.59 14.77
C PHE A 380 8.46 -17.54 15.79
N ILE A 381 7.51 -16.84 16.43
CA ILE A 381 7.79 -15.81 17.44
C ILE A 381 8.47 -16.42 18.67
N LEU A 382 7.98 -17.54 19.18
CA LEU A 382 8.58 -18.23 20.33
C LEU A 382 10.02 -18.64 20.04
N ASP A 383 10.29 -19.27 18.89
CA ASP A 383 11.65 -19.63 18.52
C ASP A 383 12.55 -18.40 18.28
N SER A 384 11.97 -17.29 17.84
CA SER A 384 12.69 -16.03 17.58
C SER A 384 13.05 -15.26 18.85
N LEU A 385 12.28 -15.43 19.93
CA LEU A 385 12.39 -14.64 21.16
C LEU A 385 12.81 -15.44 22.40
N LYS A 386 12.96 -16.76 22.32
CA LYS A 386 13.15 -17.66 23.48
C LYS A 386 14.23 -17.24 24.49
N ASP A 387 15.33 -16.68 24.02
CA ASP A 387 16.45 -16.19 24.84
C ASP A 387 16.19 -14.82 25.49
N LEU A 388 15.20 -14.08 24.99
CA LEU A 388 14.76 -12.79 25.54
C LEU A 388 13.64 -12.94 26.58
N VAL A 389 13.10 -14.16 26.77
CA VAL A 389 12.05 -14.44 27.75
C VAL A 389 12.66 -14.57 29.15
N THR A 390 12.74 -13.45 29.86
CA THR A 390 13.16 -13.39 31.28
C THR A 390 11.99 -12.92 32.15
N PRO A 391 11.97 -13.20 33.47
CA PRO A 391 10.91 -12.73 34.36
C PRO A 391 10.68 -11.21 34.30
N VAL A 392 11.76 -10.43 34.18
CA VAL A 392 11.70 -8.97 34.05
C VAL A 392 11.03 -8.56 32.74
N ASN A 393 11.40 -9.18 31.63
CA ASN A 393 10.81 -8.87 30.31
C ASN A 393 9.35 -9.30 30.23
N VAL A 394 8.99 -10.43 30.85
CA VAL A 394 7.60 -10.87 30.97
C VAL A 394 6.79 -9.83 31.75
N LEU A 395 7.29 -9.37 32.89
CA LEU A 395 6.59 -8.35 33.70
C LEU A 395 6.37 -7.05 32.89
N LYS A 396 7.41 -6.55 32.22
CA LYS A 396 7.32 -5.36 31.35
C LYS A 396 6.30 -5.56 30.24
N ALA A 397 6.34 -6.70 29.55
CA ALA A 397 5.38 -7.02 28.49
C ALA A 397 3.95 -7.08 29.02
N THR A 398 3.71 -7.70 30.17
CA THR A 398 2.39 -7.77 30.81
C THR A 398 1.88 -6.37 31.19
N GLN A 399 2.73 -5.52 31.75
CA GLN A 399 2.36 -4.13 32.06
C GLN A 399 1.89 -3.37 30.81
N GLN A 400 2.59 -3.53 29.69
CA GLN A 400 2.20 -2.92 28.43
C GLN A 400 0.88 -3.47 27.89
N LEU A 401 0.73 -4.79 27.83
CA LEU A 401 -0.48 -5.41 27.33
C LEU A 401 -1.72 -5.05 28.17
N ASN A 402 -1.56 -4.85 29.48
CA ASN A 402 -2.65 -4.44 30.37
C ASN A 402 -3.20 -3.03 30.06
N THR A 403 -2.46 -2.20 29.32
CA THR A 403 -2.96 -0.89 28.87
C THR A 403 -3.91 -0.98 27.68
N ILE A 404 -3.94 -2.10 26.96
CA ILE A 404 -4.73 -2.26 25.74
C ILE A 404 -5.85 -3.26 25.98
N PRO A 405 -7.11 -2.94 25.64
CA PRO A 405 -8.21 -3.90 25.77
C PRO A 405 -7.93 -5.18 24.98
N THR A 406 -8.11 -6.32 25.63
CA THR A 406 -7.79 -7.66 25.09
C THR A 406 -8.51 -7.96 23.77
N THR A 407 -9.66 -7.34 23.52
CA THR A 407 -10.43 -7.46 22.27
C THR A 407 -9.67 -7.00 21.02
N TYR A 408 -8.66 -6.13 21.17
CA TYR A 408 -7.82 -5.71 20.04
C TYR A 408 -6.66 -6.68 19.77
N ILE A 409 -6.25 -7.45 20.78
CA ILE A 409 -5.06 -8.32 20.73
C ILE A 409 -5.46 -9.76 20.43
N LEU A 410 -6.48 -10.28 21.11
CA LEU A 410 -6.94 -11.65 20.94
C LEU A 410 -7.95 -11.75 19.79
N PRO A 411 -8.03 -12.90 19.10
CA PRO A 411 -9.12 -13.16 18.18
C PRO A 411 -10.45 -13.16 18.94
N GLU A 412 -11.53 -12.69 18.29
CA GLU A 412 -12.87 -12.82 18.85
C GLU A 412 -13.18 -14.32 19.00
N GLN A 413 -13.49 -14.74 20.23
CA GLN A 413 -13.99 -16.09 20.48
C GLN A 413 -15.33 -16.21 19.76
N ARG A 414 -15.38 -17.09 18.75
CA ARG A 414 -16.62 -17.44 18.05
C ARG A 414 -17.40 -18.47 18.83
#